data_AF-A0A954VE72-F1
#
_entry.id   AF-A0A954VE72-F1
#
_cell.length_a   1.000
_cell.length_b   1.000
_cell.length_c   1.000
_cell.angle_alpha   90.00
_cell.angle_beta   90.00
_cell.angle_gamma   90.00
#
_symmetry.space_group_name_H-M   'P 1'
#
loop_
_entity.id
_entity.type
_entity.pdbx_description
1 polymer ?
#
loop_
_entity_poly.entity_id
_entity_poly.type
_entity_poly.pdbx_seq_one_letter_code
_entity_poly.pdbx_strand_id
1 'polypeptide(L)'
;MKTITLIEHLFRYGDWAHDRLFALCDGLSDEQLDQPREMGFGSLRATLFHIYAAEQIWYERWTGVPWRPFPFDPQGTPLSAIADGLRDVARQRTTLIDAERESDWQRIVSYKDSKQVDYQLPLGELLLHVGNHGIHHRAQALHFLKSFGRTVPGGLDYLFFRLAQPTVAQDDSVNESLRGFGLEVNTTAGVGVEFERDRQKRYFEYSDWANTIVIELADKLSNEQLDHDFGMGVGSIRKTLLHMFDAEAWWANAWETGPSAMEHLPVETTIAELRDRWHDLIGRRNRFLSGLDQSGADRIITVIVGEMHCRFQVFESTIQLCGHGTHHRAQLVNMLRRSGAAVRNIDYLYFLA
;
A
#
# COMPACT_ATOMS: atom_id res chain seq x y z
N MET A 1 -8.54 -11.48 -22.54
CA MET A 1 -7.30 -11.37 -21.74
C MET A 1 -7.51 -12.19 -20.49
N LYS A 2 -6.49 -12.89 -19.95
CA LYS A 2 -6.67 -13.55 -18.65
C LYS A 2 -6.78 -12.44 -17.59
N THR A 3 -7.83 -12.50 -16.77
CA THR A 3 -8.07 -11.58 -15.66
C THR A 3 -7.83 -12.31 -14.33
N ILE A 4 -7.56 -11.53 -13.28
CA ILE A 4 -7.51 -11.97 -11.89
C ILE A 4 -8.24 -10.94 -11.02
N THR A 5 -8.66 -11.33 -9.83
CA THR A 5 -9.29 -10.41 -8.88
C THR A 5 -8.32 -9.34 -8.36
N LEU A 6 -8.87 -8.28 -7.76
CA LEU A 6 -8.13 -7.24 -7.05
C LEU A 6 -7.26 -7.82 -5.93
N ILE A 7 -7.77 -8.78 -5.16
CA ILE A 7 -7.01 -9.41 -4.07
C ILE A 7 -5.78 -10.14 -4.61
N GLU A 8 -5.96 -10.97 -5.64
CA GLU A 8 -4.84 -11.66 -6.29
C GLU A 8 -3.82 -10.67 -6.82
N HIS A 9 -4.31 -9.57 -7.39
CA HIS A 9 -3.48 -8.52 -7.94
C HIS A 9 -2.64 -7.79 -6.86
N LEU A 10 -3.24 -7.50 -5.69
CA LEU A 10 -2.53 -6.94 -4.55
C LEU A 10 -1.43 -7.88 -4.03
N PHE A 11 -1.66 -9.19 -4.02
CA PHE A 11 -0.63 -10.15 -3.61
C PHE A 11 0.51 -10.25 -4.63
N ARG A 12 0.22 -10.25 -5.95
CA ARG A 12 1.27 -10.20 -6.98
C ARG A 12 2.11 -8.94 -6.90
N TYR A 13 1.45 -7.80 -6.64
CA TYR A 13 2.13 -6.55 -6.33
C TYR A 13 3.01 -6.68 -5.08
N GLY A 14 2.47 -7.28 -4.02
CA GLY A 14 3.19 -7.53 -2.77
C GLY A 14 4.47 -8.36 -2.99
N ASP A 15 4.36 -9.48 -3.70
CA ASP A 15 5.50 -10.36 -4.00
C ASP A 15 6.57 -9.64 -4.84
N TRP A 16 6.16 -8.90 -5.90
CA TRP A 16 7.07 -8.07 -6.68
C TRP A 16 7.77 -7.01 -5.82
N ALA A 17 7.04 -6.38 -4.90
CA ALA A 17 7.60 -5.36 -4.01
C ALA A 17 8.55 -5.97 -2.98
N HIS A 18 8.30 -7.20 -2.51
CA HIS A 18 9.22 -7.92 -1.64
C HIS A 18 10.55 -8.18 -2.34
N ASP A 19 10.54 -8.72 -3.56
CA ASP A 19 11.79 -9.01 -4.28
C ASP A 19 12.65 -7.75 -4.46
N ARG A 20 12.05 -6.62 -4.84
CA ARG A 20 12.77 -5.33 -4.94
C ARG A 20 13.27 -4.82 -3.60
N LEU A 21 12.49 -4.97 -2.53
CA LEU A 21 12.87 -4.55 -1.18
C LEU A 21 14.06 -5.38 -0.66
N PHE A 22 14.04 -6.70 -0.85
CA PHE A 22 15.14 -7.58 -0.44
C PHE A 22 16.39 -7.36 -1.28
N ALA A 23 16.26 -7.05 -2.58
CA ALA A 23 17.40 -6.67 -3.41
C ALA A 23 18.14 -5.43 -2.88
N LEU A 24 17.43 -4.46 -2.29
CA LEU A 24 18.07 -3.30 -1.64
C LEU A 24 18.83 -3.64 -0.36
N CYS A 25 18.56 -4.79 0.25
CA CYS A 25 19.24 -5.23 1.46
C CYS A 25 20.59 -5.90 1.15
N ASP A 26 20.91 -6.14 -0.13
CA ASP A 26 22.15 -6.79 -0.52
C ASP A 26 23.39 -6.01 -0.06
N GLY A 27 24.31 -6.73 0.57
CA GLY A 27 25.54 -6.20 1.16
C GLY A 27 25.36 -5.34 2.43
N LEU A 28 24.16 -5.30 3.05
CA LEU A 28 24.03 -4.72 4.40
C LEU A 28 24.63 -5.65 5.47
N SER A 29 25.32 -5.08 6.44
CA SER A 29 25.84 -5.85 7.59
C SER A 29 24.76 -6.12 8.65
N ASP A 30 24.97 -7.10 9.52
CA ASP A 30 24.06 -7.38 10.63
C ASP A 30 23.87 -6.15 11.54
N GLU A 31 24.92 -5.36 11.77
CA GLU A 31 24.83 -4.12 12.53
C GLU A 31 23.92 -3.09 11.88
N GLN A 32 23.91 -2.99 10.54
CA GLN A 32 22.98 -2.10 9.82
C GLN A 32 21.55 -2.63 9.89
N LEU A 33 21.36 -3.94 9.74
CA LEU A 33 20.04 -4.58 9.78
C LEU A 33 19.37 -4.44 11.15
N ASP A 34 20.17 -4.52 12.22
CA ASP A 34 19.72 -4.52 13.61
C ASP A 34 19.85 -3.15 14.30
N GLN A 35 20.25 -2.11 13.56
CA GLN A 35 20.37 -0.76 14.10
C GLN A 35 19.04 -0.25 14.69
N PRO A 36 18.99 0.13 15.98
CA PRO A 36 17.77 0.62 16.63
C PRO A 36 17.22 1.90 16.01
N ARG A 37 15.90 1.96 15.82
CA ARG A 37 15.18 3.12 15.26
C ARG A 37 13.81 3.31 15.90
N GLU A 38 13.39 4.56 16.04
CA GLU A 38 12.10 4.95 16.58
C GLU A 38 10.99 4.89 15.51
N MET A 39 10.78 3.71 14.92
CA MET A 39 9.69 3.44 13.98
C MET A 39 9.40 1.93 13.89
N GLY A 40 8.14 1.57 13.72
CA GLY A 40 7.73 0.18 13.47
C GLY A 40 8.23 -0.79 14.55
N PHE A 41 9.00 -1.80 14.12
CA PHE A 41 9.52 -2.88 14.96
C PHE A 41 10.93 -2.62 15.50
N GLY A 42 11.44 -1.39 15.39
CA GLY A 42 12.71 -1.02 16.01
C GLY A 42 13.95 -1.27 15.17
N SER A 43 13.90 -2.10 14.13
CA SER A 43 15.00 -2.30 13.18
C SER A 43 14.53 -2.73 11.78
N LEU A 44 15.42 -2.72 10.80
CA LEU A 44 15.12 -3.22 9.45
C LEU A 44 14.88 -4.72 9.46
N ARG A 45 15.72 -5.52 10.14
CA ARG A 45 15.51 -6.97 10.25
C ARG A 45 14.16 -7.28 10.89
N ALA A 46 13.82 -6.61 11.99
CA ALA A 46 12.54 -6.81 12.67
C ALA A 46 11.34 -6.44 11.82
N THR A 47 11.45 -5.40 10.99
CA THR A 47 10.38 -5.01 10.07
C THR A 47 10.20 -6.03 8.95
N LEU A 48 11.29 -6.52 8.34
CA LEU A 48 11.24 -7.56 7.30
C LEU A 48 10.72 -8.89 7.87
N PHE A 49 11.18 -9.25 9.06
CA PHE A 49 10.70 -10.43 9.76
C PHE A 49 9.21 -10.33 10.09
N HIS A 50 8.73 -9.16 10.53
CA HIS A 50 7.30 -8.95 10.78
C HIS A 50 6.47 -9.14 9.51
N ILE A 51 6.91 -8.64 8.36
CA ILE A 51 6.21 -8.86 7.08
C ILE A 51 6.05 -10.36 6.81
N TYR A 52 7.14 -11.12 6.92
CA TYR A 52 7.11 -12.58 6.79
C TYR A 52 6.19 -13.25 7.82
N ALA A 53 6.40 -12.95 9.10
CA ALA A 53 5.67 -13.57 10.18
C ALA A 53 4.17 -13.28 10.07
N ALA A 54 3.77 -12.06 9.70
CA ALA A 54 2.38 -11.69 9.50
C ALA A 54 1.73 -12.55 8.40
N GLU A 55 2.37 -12.69 7.23
CA GLU A 55 1.87 -13.54 6.16
C GLU A 55 1.74 -15.01 6.59
N GLN A 56 2.76 -15.55 7.25
CA GLN A 56 2.74 -16.92 7.74
C GLN A 56 1.61 -17.15 8.76
N ILE A 57 1.47 -16.26 9.75
CA ILE A 57 0.45 -16.35 10.80
C ILE A 57 -0.95 -16.27 10.20
N TRP A 58 -1.16 -15.37 9.25
CA TRP A 58 -2.46 -15.26 8.60
C TRP A 58 -2.78 -16.48 7.76
N TYR A 59 -1.81 -17.03 7.03
CA TYR A 59 -1.98 -18.29 6.34
C TYR A 59 -2.33 -19.45 7.29
N GLU A 60 -1.62 -19.57 8.42
CA GLU A 60 -1.93 -20.53 9.49
C GLU A 60 -3.38 -20.37 9.99
N ARG A 61 -3.83 -19.12 10.20
CA ARG A 61 -5.23 -18.83 10.59
C ARG A 61 -6.24 -19.22 9.52
N TRP A 62 -5.98 -18.90 8.26
CA TRP A 62 -6.89 -19.21 7.16
C TRP A 62 -7.08 -20.71 6.95
N THR A 63 -6.06 -21.50 7.29
CA THR A 63 -6.01 -22.96 7.14
C THR A 63 -6.34 -23.73 8.42
N GLY A 64 -6.66 -23.04 9.51
CA GLY A 64 -7.11 -23.65 10.76
C GLY A 64 -6.00 -24.28 11.61
N VAL A 65 -4.75 -23.86 11.42
CA VAL A 65 -3.63 -24.28 12.29
C VAL A 65 -3.89 -23.77 13.71
N PRO A 66 -3.69 -24.62 14.76
CA PRO A 66 -3.88 -24.19 16.14
C PRO A 66 -3.04 -22.96 16.50
N TRP A 67 -3.62 -22.07 17.30
CA TRP A 67 -2.93 -20.87 17.79
C TRP A 67 -1.63 -21.23 18.51
N ARG A 68 -0.59 -20.43 18.27
CA ARG A 68 0.70 -20.49 18.98
C ARG A 68 1.19 -19.06 19.26
N PRO A 69 2.08 -18.87 20.26
CA PRO A 69 2.77 -17.61 20.43
C PRO A 69 3.55 -17.23 19.16
N PHE A 70 3.49 -15.95 18.80
CA PHE A 70 4.19 -15.44 17.64
C PHE A 70 5.68 -15.26 17.95
N PRO A 71 6.58 -15.57 17.00
CA PRO A 71 7.97 -15.17 17.14
C PRO A 71 8.02 -13.63 17.06
N PHE A 72 8.56 -12.99 18.09
CA PHE A 72 8.70 -11.53 18.14
C PHE A 72 10.15 -11.08 17.96
N ASP A 73 11.10 -11.99 18.17
CA ASP A 73 12.51 -11.68 18.12
C ASP A 73 13.14 -12.28 16.85
N PRO A 74 13.53 -11.46 15.87
CA PRO A 74 14.22 -11.90 14.67
C PRO A 74 15.73 -12.08 14.88
N GLN A 75 16.28 -11.84 16.07
CA GLN A 75 17.72 -11.72 16.30
C GLN A 75 18.47 -12.93 15.71
N GLY A 76 19.44 -12.63 14.82
CA GLY A 76 20.24 -13.65 14.15
C GLY A 76 19.55 -14.39 13.00
N THR A 77 18.29 -14.08 12.66
CA THR A 77 17.61 -14.69 11.52
C THR A 77 18.21 -14.15 10.21
N PRO A 78 18.81 -15.00 9.34
CA PRO A 78 19.38 -14.55 8.08
C PRO A 78 18.31 -13.96 7.16
N LEU A 79 18.63 -12.89 6.42
CA LEU A 79 17.67 -12.30 5.46
C LEU A 79 17.21 -13.30 4.39
N SER A 80 18.09 -14.22 3.99
CA SER A 80 17.74 -15.30 3.06
C SER A 80 16.63 -16.19 3.62
N ALA A 81 16.67 -16.53 4.91
CA ALA A 81 15.63 -17.33 5.55
C ALA A 81 14.29 -16.59 5.59
N ILE A 82 14.29 -15.26 5.81
CA ILE A 82 13.08 -14.43 5.76
C ILE A 82 12.52 -14.39 4.32
N ALA A 83 13.39 -14.18 3.33
CA ALA A 83 12.99 -14.12 1.92
C ALA A 83 12.45 -15.46 1.41
N ASP A 84 13.11 -16.57 1.76
CA ASP A 84 12.67 -17.92 1.37
C ASP A 84 11.36 -18.28 2.06
N GLY A 85 11.19 -17.93 3.34
CA GLY A 85 9.92 -18.07 4.05
C GLY A 85 8.78 -17.28 3.39
N LEU A 86 9.03 -16.05 2.94
CA LEU A 86 8.06 -15.25 2.18
C LEU A 86 7.68 -15.91 0.85
N ARG A 87 8.64 -16.48 0.11
CA ARG A 87 8.35 -17.21 -1.13
C ARG A 87 7.54 -18.47 -0.86
N ASP A 88 7.84 -19.19 0.22
CA ASP A 88 7.12 -20.40 0.60
C ASP A 88 5.66 -20.10 0.98
N VAL A 89 5.43 -19.10 1.84
CA VAL A 89 4.05 -18.69 2.17
C VAL A 89 3.33 -18.13 0.96
N ALA A 90 4.00 -17.40 0.05
CA ALA A 90 3.39 -16.91 -1.19
C ALA A 90 2.87 -18.04 -2.09
N ARG A 91 3.62 -19.14 -2.23
CA ARG A 91 3.17 -20.34 -2.98
C ARG A 91 1.95 -21.00 -2.34
N GLN A 92 1.99 -21.15 -1.01
CA GLN A 92 0.90 -21.75 -0.24
C GLN A 92 -0.38 -20.89 -0.29
N ARG A 93 -0.23 -19.58 -0.07
CA ARG A 93 -1.28 -18.58 -0.19
C ARG A 93 -1.91 -18.57 -1.58
N THR A 94 -1.10 -18.62 -2.64
CA THR A 94 -1.61 -18.69 -4.03
C THR A 94 -2.48 -19.92 -4.23
N THR A 95 -2.05 -21.08 -3.72
CA THR A 95 -2.82 -22.34 -3.79
C THR A 95 -4.18 -22.21 -3.08
N LEU A 96 -4.20 -21.60 -1.90
CA LEU A 96 -5.44 -21.36 -1.15
C LEU A 96 -6.37 -20.39 -1.88
N ILE A 97 -5.83 -19.26 -2.37
CA ILE A 97 -6.59 -18.25 -3.11
C ILE A 97 -7.23 -18.87 -4.35
N ASP A 98 -6.46 -19.67 -5.11
CA ASP A 98 -6.97 -20.38 -6.29
C ASP A 98 -8.07 -21.38 -5.94
N ALA A 99 -7.88 -22.17 -4.88
CA ALA A 99 -8.81 -23.23 -4.47
C ALA A 99 -10.17 -22.68 -4.00
N GLU A 100 -10.21 -21.47 -3.42
CA GLU A 100 -11.43 -20.88 -2.87
C GLU A 100 -12.00 -19.73 -3.72
N ARG A 101 -11.39 -19.44 -4.89
CA ARG A 101 -11.81 -18.34 -5.79
C ARG A 101 -13.27 -18.46 -6.23
N GLU A 102 -13.74 -19.66 -6.58
CA GLU A 102 -15.12 -19.87 -7.05
C GLU A 102 -16.18 -19.47 -6.02
N SER A 103 -15.83 -19.55 -4.73
CA SER A 103 -16.69 -19.15 -3.62
C SER A 103 -16.57 -17.67 -3.26
N ASP A 104 -15.78 -16.89 -4.00
CA ASP A 104 -15.42 -15.51 -3.68
C ASP A 104 -14.85 -15.34 -2.26
N TRP A 105 -14.14 -16.37 -1.78
CA TRP A 105 -13.56 -16.43 -0.43
C TRP A 105 -14.57 -16.09 0.70
N GLN A 106 -15.83 -16.49 0.55
CA GLN A 106 -16.90 -16.21 1.52
C GLN A 106 -16.85 -17.11 2.76
N ARG A 107 -15.95 -18.10 2.80
CA ARG A 107 -15.75 -18.97 3.96
C ARG A 107 -15.38 -18.14 5.20
N ILE A 108 -16.10 -18.38 6.30
CA ILE A 108 -15.81 -17.76 7.59
C ILE A 108 -14.58 -18.41 8.22
N VAL A 109 -13.57 -17.59 8.52
CA VAL A 109 -12.37 -17.99 9.26
C VAL A 109 -12.56 -17.60 10.72
N SER A 110 -12.47 -18.58 11.61
CA SER A 110 -12.40 -18.34 13.05
C SER A 110 -10.92 -18.27 13.47
N TYR A 111 -10.52 -17.21 14.17
CA TYR A 111 -9.14 -17.03 14.61
C TYR A 111 -9.04 -16.31 15.96
N LYS A 112 -7.87 -16.38 16.58
CA LYS A 112 -7.55 -15.65 17.81
C LYS A 112 -6.45 -14.61 17.59
N ASP A 113 -6.59 -13.45 18.23
CA ASP A 113 -5.50 -12.45 18.29
C ASP A 113 -4.41 -12.83 19.30
N SER A 114 -3.43 -11.95 19.52
CA SER A 114 -2.36 -12.17 20.51
C SER A 114 -2.84 -12.16 21.96
N LYS A 115 -4.03 -11.60 22.23
CA LYS A 115 -4.71 -11.62 23.54
C LYS A 115 -5.66 -12.81 23.66
N GLN A 116 -5.66 -13.72 22.69
CA GLN A 116 -6.53 -14.88 22.60
C GLN A 116 -8.03 -14.56 22.51
N VAL A 117 -8.38 -13.34 22.08
CA VAL A 117 -9.77 -12.97 21.79
C VAL A 117 -10.19 -13.65 20.49
N ASP A 118 -11.38 -14.24 20.47
CA ASP A 118 -11.96 -14.94 19.32
C ASP A 118 -12.61 -13.95 18.33
N TYR A 119 -12.35 -14.15 17.04
CA TYR A 119 -12.91 -13.38 15.94
C TYR A 119 -13.39 -14.30 14.82
N GLN A 120 -14.35 -13.79 14.03
CA GLN A 120 -14.86 -14.45 12.84
C GLN A 120 -15.01 -13.44 11.71
N LEU A 121 -14.35 -13.69 10.59
CA LEU A 121 -14.42 -12.85 9.39
C LEU A 121 -14.38 -13.71 8.12
N PRO A 122 -15.02 -13.28 7.01
CA PRO A 122 -14.85 -13.92 5.70
C PRO A 122 -13.37 -13.90 5.26
N LEU A 123 -12.91 -14.97 4.62
CA LEU A 123 -11.53 -15.08 4.11
C LEU A 123 -11.18 -13.91 3.18
N GLY A 124 -12.11 -13.46 2.32
CA GLY A 124 -11.88 -12.33 1.42
C GLY A 124 -11.50 -11.02 2.13
N GLU A 125 -12.11 -10.72 3.27
CA GLU A 125 -11.79 -9.53 4.08
C GLU A 125 -10.40 -9.65 4.72
N LEU A 126 -10.05 -10.86 5.17
CA LEU A 126 -8.72 -11.14 5.74
C LEU A 126 -7.61 -11.10 4.68
N LEU A 127 -7.88 -11.58 3.48
CA LEU A 127 -6.96 -11.52 2.34
C LEU A 127 -6.69 -10.06 1.94
N LEU A 128 -7.73 -9.23 1.83
CA LEU A 128 -7.60 -7.80 1.56
C LEU A 128 -6.80 -7.09 2.66
N HIS A 129 -7.08 -7.40 3.94
CA HIS A 129 -6.28 -6.93 5.06
C HIS A 129 -4.79 -7.21 4.85
N VAL A 130 -4.39 -8.47 4.63
CA VAL A 130 -2.97 -8.84 4.55
C VAL A 130 -2.28 -8.22 3.33
N GLY A 131 -2.96 -8.20 2.17
CA GLY A 131 -2.44 -7.55 0.97
C GLY A 131 -2.13 -6.07 1.19
N ASN A 132 -3.01 -5.35 1.90
CA ASN A 132 -2.82 -3.94 2.27
C ASN A 132 -1.81 -3.76 3.42
N HIS A 133 -1.81 -4.64 4.43
CA HIS A 133 -0.91 -4.58 5.60
C HIS A 133 0.57 -4.59 5.18
N GLY A 134 0.91 -5.42 4.20
CA GLY A 134 2.27 -5.46 3.65
C GLY A 134 2.73 -4.10 3.10
N ILE A 135 1.83 -3.28 2.54
CA ILE A 135 2.17 -1.94 2.00
C ILE A 135 2.68 -1.03 3.12
N HIS A 136 1.99 -1.04 4.26
CA HIS A 136 2.35 -0.21 5.43
C HIS A 136 3.76 -0.53 5.93
N HIS A 137 4.09 -1.81 6.11
CA HIS A 137 5.39 -2.21 6.65
C HIS A 137 6.52 -2.14 5.62
N ARG A 138 6.24 -2.34 4.33
CA ARG A 138 7.22 -2.06 3.27
C ARG A 138 7.60 -0.57 3.23
N ALA A 139 6.66 0.34 3.49
CA ALA A 139 6.95 1.77 3.60
C ALA A 139 7.90 2.09 4.77
N GLN A 140 7.75 1.40 5.91
CA GLN A 140 8.67 1.50 7.06
C GLN A 140 10.07 0.98 6.70
N ALA A 141 10.15 -0.20 6.09
CA ALA A 141 11.42 -0.79 5.65
C ALA A 141 12.14 0.12 4.65
N LEU A 142 11.42 0.71 3.70
CA LEU A 142 11.99 1.64 2.72
C LEU A 142 12.56 2.90 3.38
N HIS A 143 11.90 3.43 4.42
CA HIS A 143 12.42 4.55 5.19
C HIS A 143 13.79 4.21 5.82
N PHE A 144 13.94 3.02 6.39
CA PHE A 144 15.22 2.56 6.93
C PHE A 144 16.29 2.42 5.86
N LEU A 145 15.96 1.78 4.74
CA LEU A 145 16.86 1.60 3.61
C LEU A 145 17.36 2.94 3.06
N LYS A 146 16.49 3.95 2.96
CA LYS A 146 16.88 5.30 2.52
C LYS A 146 17.98 5.90 3.39
N SER A 147 17.95 5.66 4.70
CA SER A 147 19.00 6.14 5.62
C SER A 147 20.37 5.46 5.41
N PHE A 148 20.40 4.32 4.73
CA PHE A 148 21.63 3.63 4.30
C PHE A 148 22.02 4.00 2.86
N GLY A 149 21.41 5.03 2.27
CA GLY A 149 21.61 5.40 0.86
C GLY A 149 20.99 4.42 -0.14
N ARG A 150 20.15 3.49 0.33
CA ARG A 150 19.46 2.50 -0.51
C ARG A 150 18.09 3.06 -0.91
N THR A 151 17.90 3.36 -2.17
CA THR A 151 16.62 3.82 -2.71
C THR A 151 16.19 2.91 -3.85
N VAL A 152 14.89 2.66 -3.99
CA VAL A 152 14.38 1.87 -5.13
C VAL A 152 14.29 2.80 -6.33
N PRO A 153 15.06 2.54 -7.41
CA PRO A 153 14.87 3.24 -8.67
C PRO A 153 13.43 2.96 -9.16
N GLY A 154 12.67 4.03 -9.42
CA GLY A 154 11.26 3.92 -9.78
C GLY A 154 10.32 3.47 -8.66
N GLY A 155 10.69 3.54 -7.37
CA GLY A 155 9.75 3.35 -6.24
C GLY A 155 9.16 1.93 -6.04
N LEU A 156 8.31 1.80 -5.03
CA LEU A 156 7.59 0.55 -4.68
C LEU A 156 6.07 0.69 -4.74
N ASP A 157 5.56 1.84 -5.18
CA ASP A 157 4.13 2.05 -5.31
C ASP A 157 3.52 1.13 -6.38
N TYR A 158 2.24 0.83 -6.20
CA TYR A 158 1.48 -0.02 -7.12
C TYR A 158 1.54 0.51 -8.57
N LEU A 159 1.58 1.83 -8.76
CA LEU A 159 1.79 2.51 -10.03
C LEU A 159 2.98 1.93 -10.80
N PHE A 160 4.13 1.77 -10.13
CA PHE A 160 5.35 1.30 -10.76
C PHE A 160 5.33 -0.20 -11.00
N PHE A 161 4.68 -0.97 -10.15
CA PHE A 161 4.38 -2.37 -10.45
C PHE A 161 3.55 -2.51 -11.72
N ARG A 162 2.49 -1.71 -11.85
CA ARG A 162 1.62 -1.76 -13.03
C ARG A 162 2.35 -1.28 -14.28
N LEU A 163 3.25 -0.30 -14.18
CA LEU A 163 4.10 0.14 -15.28
C LEU A 163 5.18 -0.88 -15.67
N ALA A 164 5.71 -1.64 -14.71
CA ALA A 164 6.65 -2.74 -14.97
C ALA A 164 5.96 -3.92 -15.68
N GLN A 165 4.69 -4.16 -15.34
CA GLN A 165 3.87 -5.22 -15.92
C GLN A 165 2.62 -4.60 -16.54
N PRO A 166 2.67 -3.89 -17.67
CA PRO A 166 1.52 -3.14 -18.17
C PRO A 166 0.45 -4.05 -18.82
N THR A 167 -0.83 -3.76 -18.59
CA THR A 167 -1.96 -4.31 -19.39
C THR A 167 -2.23 -3.48 -20.64
N VAL A 168 -1.97 -2.18 -20.54
CA VAL A 168 -2.06 -1.22 -21.63
C VAL A 168 -0.64 -0.90 -22.10
N ALA A 169 -0.36 -1.14 -23.38
CA ALA A 169 0.94 -0.81 -23.96
C ALA A 169 1.27 0.68 -23.75
N GLN A 170 2.48 0.94 -23.28
CA GLN A 170 3.05 2.27 -23.17
C GLN A 170 3.84 2.61 -24.42
N ASP A 171 3.99 3.90 -24.70
CA ASP A 171 4.83 4.38 -25.80
C ASP A 171 6.30 4.01 -25.54
N ASP A 172 7.08 3.82 -26.60
CA ASP A 172 8.49 3.40 -26.49
C ASP A 172 9.33 4.36 -25.66
N SER A 173 9.08 5.67 -25.76
CA SER A 173 9.75 6.70 -24.94
C SER A 173 9.44 6.57 -23.44
N VAL A 174 8.22 6.16 -23.09
CA VAL A 174 7.84 5.87 -21.70
C VAL A 174 8.56 4.61 -21.22
N ASN A 175 8.59 3.54 -22.04
CA ASN A 175 9.32 2.32 -21.70
C ASN A 175 10.83 2.56 -21.50
N GLU A 176 11.44 3.38 -22.36
CA GLU A 176 12.84 3.80 -22.23
C GLU A 176 13.08 4.61 -20.96
N SER A 177 12.21 5.57 -20.65
CA SER A 177 12.29 6.39 -19.44
C SER A 177 12.21 5.52 -18.18
N LEU A 178 11.26 4.58 -18.12
CA LEU A 178 11.09 3.65 -17.01
C LEU A 178 12.32 2.74 -16.83
N ARG A 179 12.90 2.23 -17.91
CA ARG A 179 14.16 1.46 -17.86
C ARG A 179 15.33 2.31 -17.38
N GLY A 180 15.38 3.58 -17.79
CA GLY A 180 16.33 4.57 -17.27
C GLY A 180 16.22 4.76 -15.75
N PHE A 181 15.02 4.63 -15.19
CA PHE A 181 14.76 4.58 -13.76
C PHE A 181 14.99 3.21 -13.12
N GLY A 182 15.66 2.25 -13.79
CA GLY A 182 15.95 0.93 -13.22
C GLY A 182 14.72 0.04 -13.01
N LEU A 183 13.66 0.28 -13.77
CA LEU A 183 12.48 -0.57 -13.80
C LEU A 183 12.59 -1.57 -14.96
N GLU A 184 12.42 -2.86 -14.67
CA GLU A 184 12.25 -3.87 -15.71
C GLU A 184 10.82 -3.77 -16.26
N VAL A 185 10.70 -3.41 -17.54
CA VAL A 185 9.41 -3.17 -18.18
C VAL A 185 9.12 -4.25 -19.21
N ASN A 186 8.05 -5.02 -18.95
CA ASN A 186 7.51 -5.98 -19.90
C ASN A 186 6.82 -5.26 -21.05
N THR A 187 7.13 -5.68 -22.29
CA THR A 187 6.50 -5.14 -23.51
C THR A 187 5.29 -5.96 -23.95
N THR A 188 5.07 -7.12 -23.35
CA THR A 188 3.87 -7.93 -23.56
C THR A 188 2.78 -7.55 -22.57
N ALA A 189 1.52 -7.56 -23.02
CA ALA A 189 0.39 -7.26 -22.15
C ALA A 189 0.34 -8.26 -20.98
N GLY A 190 0.37 -7.71 -19.76
CA GLY A 190 0.26 -8.46 -18.52
C GLY A 190 -1.16 -8.96 -18.25
N VAL A 191 -1.34 -9.52 -17.06
CA VAL A 191 -2.65 -9.98 -16.58
C VAL A 191 -3.47 -8.79 -16.11
N GLY A 192 -4.73 -8.72 -16.56
CA GLY A 192 -5.68 -7.67 -16.18
C GLY A 192 -6.40 -7.95 -14.88
N VAL A 193 -7.06 -6.93 -14.33
CA VAL A 193 -7.83 -7.05 -13.10
C VAL A 193 -9.32 -7.06 -13.42
N GLU A 194 -10.06 -8.00 -12.82
CA GLU A 194 -11.51 -8.09 -12.92
C GLU A 194 -12.18 -6.87 -12.31
N PHE A 195 -13.24 -6.37 -12.94
CA PHE A 195 -13.96 -5.22 -12.43
C PHE A 195 -14.81 -5.59 -11.19
N GLU A 196 -14.22 -5.44 -10.00
CA GLU A 196 -14.87 -5.71 -8.72
C GLU A 196 -15.31 -4.41 -8.04
N ARG A 197 -16.40 -3.81 -8.52
CA ARG A 197 -16.90 -2.50 -8.04
C ARG A 197 -17.02 -2.43 -6.52
N ASP A 198 -17.68 -3.42 -5.91
CA ASP A 198 -18.00 -3.38 -4.48
C ASP A 198 -16.74 -3.59 -3.62
N ARG A 199 -15.81 -4.45 -4.06
CA ARG A 199 -14.53 -4.66 -3.39
C ARG A 199 -13.65 -3.41 -3.46
N GLN A 200 -13.63 -2.71 -4.59
CA GLN A 200 -12.91 -1.43 -4.71
C GLN A 200 -13.53 -0.33 -3.86
N LYS A 201 -14.87 -0.24 -3.81
CA LYS A 201 -15.58 0.70 -2.91
C LYS A 201 -15.21 0.44 -1.45
N ARG A 202 -15.25 -0.83 -1.04
CA ARG A 202 -14.84 -1.27 0.30
C ARG A 202 -13.41 -0.84 0.64
N TYR A 203 -12.48 -0.97 -0.31
CA TYR A 203 -11.10 -0.57 -0.09
C TYR A 203 -10.97 0.95 0.09
N PHE A 204 -11.74 1.74 -0.66
CA PHE A 204 -11.84 3.20 -0.46
C PHE A 204 -12.50 3.58 0.87
N GLU A 205 -13.55 2.87 1.32
CA GLU A 205 -14.18 3.12 2.62
C GLU A 205 -13.17 2.99 3.77
N TYR A 206 -12.32 1.96 3.73
CA TYR A 206 -11.19 1.83 4.65
C TYR A 206 -10.22 3.01 4.53
N SER A 207 -9.85 3.39 3.30
CA SER A 207 -8.90 4.47 3.08
C SER A 207 -9.42 5.80 3.63
N ASP A 208 -10.70 6.11 3.40
CA ASP A 208 -11.37 7.30 3.91
C ASP A 208 -11.46 7.31 5.42
N TRP A 209 -11.83 6.17 6.03
CA TRP A 209 -11.86 6.01 7.47
C TRP A 209 -10.49 6.28 8.10
N ALA A 210 -9.43 5.70 7.54
CA ALA A 210 -8.09 5.87 8.07
C ALA A 210 -7.52 7.28 7.82
N ASN A 211 -7.85 7.89 6.67
CA ASN A 211 -7.51 9.29 6.37
C ASN A 211 -8.19 10.24 7.36
N THR A 212 -9.47 10.00 7.68
CA THR A 212 -10.21 10.77 8.69
C THR A 212 -9.50 10.73 10.04
N ILE A 213 -9.05 9.55 10.49
CA ILE A 213 -8.32 9.41 11.75
C ILE A 213 -7.05 10.25 11.80
N VAL A 214 -6.21 10.17 10.76
CA VAL A 214 -4.93 10.90 10.76
C VAL A 214 -5.15 12.41 10.65
N ILE A 215 -6.19 12.85 9.94
CA ILE A 215 -6.59 14.26 9.85
C ILE A 215 -7.10 14.78 11.22
N GLU A 216 -7.94 14.01 11.92
CA GLU A 216 -8.43 14.36 13.27
C GLU A 216 -7.31 14.44 14.31
N LEU A 217 -6.27 13.62 14.16
CA LEU A 217 -5.08 13.69 15.02
C LEU A 217 -4.22 14.91 14.68
N ALA A 218 -4.03 15.20 13.39
CA ALA A 218 -3.27 16.36 12.93
C ALA A 218 -3.92 17.69 13.33
N ASP A 219 -5.26 17.76 13.33
CA ASP A 219 -6.02 18.98 13.70
C ASP A 219 -5.81 19.42 15.16
N LYS A 220 -5.28 18.53 16.01
CA LYS A 220 -4.97 18.81 17.41
C LYS A 220 -3.55 19.32 17.61
N LEU A 221 -2.74 19.34 16.57
CA LEU A 221 -1.33 19.75 16.64
C LEU A 221 -1.18 21.24 16.33
N SER A 222 -0.15 21.85 16.92
CA SER A 222 0.28 23.20 16.56
C SER A 222 0.90 23.23 15.15
N ASN A 223 0.96 24.41 14.52
CA ASN A 223 1.66 24.58 13.24
C ASN A 223 3.13 24.14 13.33
N GLU A 224 3.82 24.43 14.44
CA GLU A 224 5.21 23.98 14.64
C GLU A 224 5.34 22.44 14.57
N GLN A 225 4.42 21.71 15.19
CA GLN A 225 4.39 20.23 15.13
C GLN A 225 4.02 19.72 13.73
N LEU A 226 3.06 20.38 13.06
CA LEU A 226 2.62 20.02 11.72
C LEU A 226 3.72 20.20 10.67
N ASP A 227 4.55 21.23 10.84
CA ASP A 227 5.55 21.68 9.87
C ASP A 227 6.98 21.23 10.22
N HIS A 228 7.15 20.56 11.37
CA HIS A 228 8.42 19.91 11.74
C HIS A 228 8.91 18.94 10.66
N ASP A 229 10.19 19.02 10.32
CA ASP A 229 10.83 18.08 9.38
C ASP A 229 11.31 16.83 10.11
N PHE A 230 10.71 15.69 9.79
CA PHE A 230 11.02 14.39 10.38
C PHE A 230 12.12 13.64 9.62
N GLY A 231 12.64 14.17 8.50
CA GLY A 231 13.63 13.51 7.65
C GLY A 231 13.09 12.23 6.98
N MET A 232 11.76 12.11 6.83
CA MET A 232 11.10 10.92 6.31
C MET A 232 9.99 11.29 5.33
N GLY A 233 9.72 10.41 4.35
CA GLY A 233 8.69 10.67 3.34
C GLY A 233 8.90 12.01 2.64
N VAL A 234 7.86 12.84 2.63
CA VAL A 234 7.85 14.19 2.07
C VAL A 234 8.22 15.29 3.09
N GLY A 235 8.73 14.91 4.26
CA GLY A 235 9.32 15.81 5.26
C GLY A 235 8.48 15.99 6.52
N SER A 236 7.27 16.56 6.39
CA SER A 236 6.42 16.92 7.54
C SER A 236 5.03 16.28 7.51
N ILE A 237 4.30 16.37 8.63
CA ILE A 237 2.91 15.91 8.75
C ILE A 237 2.03 16.63 7.73
N ARG A 238 2.11 17.96 7.68
CA ARG A 238 1.30 18.77 6.77
C ARG A 238 1.61 18.46 5.31
N LYS A 239 2.89 18.42 4.93
CA LYS A 239 3.30 18.08 3.57
C LYS A 239 2.83 16.69 3.16
N THR A 240 2.83 15.72 4.08
CA THR A 240 2.35 14.35 3.81
C THR A 240 0.85 14.32 3.56
N LEU A 241 0.07 15.03 4.38
CA LEU A 241 -1.38 15.13 4.17
C LEU A 241 -1.73 15.85 2.86
N LEU A 242 -1.06 16.96 2.54
CA LEU A 242 -1.26 17.67 1.27
C LEU A 242 -0.87 16.79 0.07
N HIS A 243 0.27 16.10 0.15
CA HIS A 243 0.70 15.20 -0.93
C HIS A 243 -0.32 14.09 -1.21
N MET A 244 -0.85 13.47 -0.15
CA MET A 244 -1.89 12.44 -0.28
C MET A 244 -3.17 13.03 -0.92
N PHE A 245 -3.55 14.26 -0.59
CA PHE A 245 -4.71 14.94 -1.19
C PHE A 245 -4.48 15.22 -2.66
N ASP A 246 -3.35 15.87 -2.98
CA ASP A 246 -2.97 16.27 -4.33
C ASP A 246 -2.93 15.05 -5.26
N ALA A 247 -2.37 13.92 -4.78
CA ALA A 247 -2.36 12.66 -5.51
C ALA A 247 -3.78 12.13 -5.78
N GLU A 248 -4.65 12.12 -4.77
CA GLU A 248 -6.03 11.65 -4.93
C GLU A 248 -6.84 12.54 -5.88
N ALA A 249 -6.72 13.86 -5.74
CA ALA A 249 -7.36 14.84 -6.60
C ALA A 249 -6.89 14.70 -8.05
N TRP A 250 -5.59 14.52 -8.25
CA TRP A 250 -4.97 14.36 -9.57
C TRP A 250 -5.47 13.12 -10.31
N TRP A 251 -5.53 11.96 -9.64
CA TRP A 251 -6.09 10.75 -10.23
C TRP A 251 -7.59 10.88 -10.52
N ALA A 252 -8.36 11.47 -9.60
CA ALA A 252 -9.78 11.72 -9.83
C ALA A 252 -10.03 12.64 -11.04
N ASN A 253 -9.22 13.69 -11.20
CA ASN A 253 -9.28 14.56 -12.37
C ASN A 253 -8.90 13.78 -13.65
N ALA A 254 -7.88 12.93 -13.61
CA ALA A 254 -7.51 12.09 -14.77
C ALA A 254 -8.63 11.16 -15.22
N TRP A 255 -9.39 10.61 -14.27
CA TRP A 255 -10.56 9.80 -14.57
C TRP A 255 -11.68 10.61 -15.23
N GLU A 256 -11.99 11.79 -14.71
CA GLU A 256 -13.15 12.57 -15.13
C GLU A 256 -12.90 13.40 -16.39
N THR A 257 -11.75 14.08 -16.46
CA THR A 257 -11.46 15.12 -17.46
C THR A 257 -10.27 14.80 -18.36
N GLY A 258 -9.47 13.78 -18.02
CA GLY A 258 -8.27 13.39 -18.76
C GLY A 258 -6.95 13.94 -18.17
N PRO A 259 -5.82 13.73 -18.86
CA PRO A 259 -4.49 14.00 -18.31
C PRO A 259 -4.32 15.47 -17.93
N SER A 260 -3.85 15.71 -16.71
CA SER A 260 -3.49 17.04 -16.19
C SER A 260 -2.18 16.95 -15.43
N ALA A 261 -1.52 18.11 -15.25
CA ALA A 261 -0.45 18.22 -14.26
C ALA A 261 -1.04 18.10 -12.86
N MET A 262 -0.27 17.56 -11.91
CA MET A 262 -0.67 17.54 -10.51
C MET A 262 -0.68 18.97 -9.98
N GLU A 263 -1.84 19.42 -9.50
CA GLU A 263 -1.95 20.67 -8.78
C GLU A 263 -1.49 20.45 -7.33
N HIS A 264 -0.70 21.39 -6.82
CA HIS A 264 -0.21 21.33 -5.45
C HIS A 264 -0.89 22.39 -4.60
N LEU A 265 -1.58 21.96 -3.55
CA LEU A 265 -2.11 22.91 -2.58
C LEU A 265 -0.96 23.69 -1.90
N PRO A 266 -1.17 24.98 -1.56
CA PRO A 266 -0.19 25.74 -0.82
C PRO A 266 0.18 25.05 0.50
N VAL A 267 1.46 25.07 0.86
CA VAL A 267 1.90 24.47 2.13
C VAL A 267 1.26 25.11 3.34
N GLU A 268 0.71 26.32 3.22
CA GLU A 268 0.05 27.03 4.33
C GLU A 268 -1.42 26.63 4.52
N THR A 269 -1.93 25.72 3.68
CA THR A 269 -3.27 25.17 3.78
C THR A 269 -3.48 24.58 5.19
N THR A 270 -4.54 25.03 5.86
CA THR A 270 -4.86 24.57 7.21
C THR A 270 -5.42 23.15 7.21
N ILE A 271 -5.33 22.43 8.33
CA ILE A 271 -5.93 21.09 8.44
C ILE A 271 -7.45 21.14 8.28
N ALA A 272 -8.10 22.21 8.76
CA ALA A 272 -9.54 22.43 8.58
C ALA A 272 -9.90 22.60 7.10
N GLU A 273 -9.18 23.48 6.38
CA GLU A 273 -9.40 23.66 4.93
C GLU A 273 -9.15 22.36 4.15
N LEU A 274 -8.07 21.64 4.49
CA LEU A 274 -7.74 20.37 3.85
C LEU A 274 -8.84 19.32 4.07
N ARG A 275 -9.42 19.26 5.28
CA ARG A 275 -10.53 18.36 5.60
C ARG A 275 -11.75 18.65 4.74
N ASP A 276 -12.14 19.91 4.60
CA ASP A 276 -13.31 20.31 3.81
C ASP A 276 -13.11 19.94 2.33
N ARG A 277 -11.93 20.24 1.78
CA ARG A 277 -11.57 19.86 0.40
C ARG A 277 -11.59 18.34 0.20
N TRP A 278 -11.10 17.58 1.18
CA TRP A 278 -11.12 16.12 1.10
C TRP A 278 -12.54 15.54 1.14
N HIS A 279 -13.43 16.13 1.94
CA HIS A 279 -14.83 15.73 1.99
C HIS A 279 -15.50 15.87 0.61
N ASP A 280 -15.28 17.00 -0.06
CA ASP A 280 -15.78 17.24 -1.42
C ASP A 280 -15.19 16.26 -2.44
N LEU A 281 -13.88 16.02 -2.36
CA LEU A 281 -13.17 15.06 -3.22
C LEU A 281 -13.73 13.65 -3.06
N ILE A 282 -13.91 13.16 -1.83
CA ILE A 282 -14.49 11.84 -1.53
C ILE A 282 -15.90 11.75 -2.13
N GLY A 283 -16.73 12.79 -1.94
CA GLY A 283 -18.07 12.84 -2.51
C GLY A 283 -18.07 12.72 -4.03
N ARG A 284 -17.16 13.44 -4.71
CA ARG A 284 -16.99 13.39 -6.17
C ARG A 284 -16.50 12.02 -6.64
N ARG A 285 -15.43 11.51 -6.03
CA ARG A 285 -14.83 10.20 -6.30
C ARG A 285 -15.84 9.07 -6.12
N ASN A 286 -16.62 9.07 -5.05
CA ASN A 286 -17.60 8.02 -4.76
C ASN A 286 -18.78 8.04 -5.75
N ARG A 287 -19.18 9.21 -6.25
CA ARG A 287 -20.15 9.32 -7.36
C ARG A 287 -19.59 8.72 -8.65
N PHE A 288 -18.35 9.05 -9.00
CA PHE A 288 -17.67 8.48 -10.17
C PHE A 288 -17.62 6.94 -10.08
N LEU A 289 -17.12 6.39 -8.97
CA LEU A 289 -17.02 4.94 -8.76
C LEU A 289 -18.39 4.23 -8.78
N SER A 290 -19.44 4.89 -8.30
CA SER A 290 -20.80 4.34 -8.31
C SER A 290 -21.41 4.28 -9.71
N GLY A 291 -21.03 5.21 -10.60
CA GLY A 291 -21.47 5.24 -11.99
C GLY A 291 -20.64 4.37 -12.94
N LEU A 292 -19.51 3.83 -12.49
CA LEU A 292 -18.57 3.10 -13.34
C LEU A 292 -19.12 1.73 -13.72
N ASP A 293 -19.40 1.45 -15.00
CA ASP A 293 -19.68 0.10 -15.50
C ASP A 293 -18.43 -0.58 -16.06
N GLN A 294 -18.57 -1.78 -16.64
CA GLN A 294 -17.44 -2.50 -17.25
C GLN A 294 -16.75 -1.67 -18.34
N SER A 295 -17.51 -1.00 -19.21
CA SER A 295 -16.95 -0.18 -20.27
C SER A 295 -16.18 1.03 -19.71
N GLY A 296 -16.68 1.64 -18.65
CA GLY A 296 -16.01 2.72 -17.94
C GLY A 296 -14.76 2.24 -17.22
N ALA A 297 -14.80 1.05 -16.62
CA ALA A 297 -13.67 0.40 -15.96
C ALA A 297 -12.52 0.10 -16.94
N ASP A 298 -12.85 -0.37 -18.14
CA ASP A 298 -11.89 -0.72 -19.19
C ASP A 298 -11.36 0.48 -19.97
N ARG A 299 -11.99 1.66 -19.82
CA ARG A 299 -11.56 2.89 -20.51
C ARG A 299 -10.09 3.17 -20.16
N ILE A 300 -9.31 3.47 -21.18
CA ILE A 300 -7.92 3.87 -21.02
C ILE A 300 -7.86 5.36 -20.71
N ILE A 301 -7.18 5.70 -19.63
CA ILE A 301 -6.79 7.07 -19.29
C ILE A 301 -5.28 7.24 -19.44
N THR A 302 -4.86 8.50 -19.56
CA THR A 302 -3.46 8.91 -19.50
C THR A 302 -3.25 9.78 -18.28
N VAL A 303 -2.13 9.59 -17.60
CA VAL A 303 -1.63 10.46 -16.52
C VAL A 303 -0.20 10.90 -16.81
N ILE A 304 0.16 12.09 -16.34
CA ILE A 304 1.48 12.69 -16.58
C ILE A 304 2.38 12.49 -15.35
N VAL A 305 3.34 11.57 -15.43
CA VAL A 305 4.31 11.30 -14.36
C VAL A 305 5.66 11.87 -14.75
N GLY A 306 6.01 13.05 -14.20
CA GLY A 306 7.16 13.81 -14.69
C GLY A 306 6.91 14.23 -16.15
N GLU A 307 7.74 13.75 -17.08
CA GLU A 307 7.56 13.96 -18.52
C GLU A 307 6.84 12.79 -19.22
N MET A 308 6.55 11.70 -18.49
CA MET A 308 5.97 10.48 -19.06
C MET A 308 4.44 10.57 -19.14
N HIS A 309 3.88 10.24 -20.30
CA HIS A 309 2.44 10.09 -20.51
C HIS A 309 2.03 8.63 -20.33
N CYS A 310 1.86 8.22 -19.08
CA CYS A 310 1.57 6.84 -18.71
C CYS A 310 0.08 6.50 -18.90
N ARG A 311 -0.21 5.31 -19.43
CA ARG A 311 -1.57 4.86 -19.78
C ARG A 311 -2.05 3.72 -18.87
N PHE A 312 -3.30 3.78 -18.43
CA PHE A 312 -3.90 2.78 -17.54
C PHE A 312 -5.36 2.55 -17.88
N GLN A 313 -5.89 1.36 -17.59
CA GLN A 313 -7.34 1.20 -17.44
C GLN A 313 -7.80 1.94 -16.19
N VAL A 314 -8.98 2.58 -16.25
CA VAL A 314 -9.54 3.34 -15.11
C VAL A 314 -9.56 2.48 -13.86
N PHE A 315 -10.14 1.28 -13.91
CA PHE A 315 -10.30 0.46 -12.71
C PHE A 315 -8.97 0.08 -12.06
N GLU A 316 -7.99 -0.38 -12.82
CA GLU A 316 -6.66 -0.73 -12.30
C GLU A 316 -6.00 0.48 -11.62
N SER A 317 -6.14 1.67 -12.21
CA SER A 317 -5.58 2.88 -11.61
C SER A 317 -6.23 3.28 -10.27
N THR A 318 -7.46 2.84 -9.99
CA THR A 318 -8.11 3.10 -8.70
C THR A 318 -7.44 2.36 -7.53
N ILE A 319 -6.78 1.23 -7.81
CA ILE A 319 -6.06 0.43 -6.80
C ILE A 319 -4.85 1.19 -6.26
N GLN A 320 -4.20 2.01 -7.10
CA GLN A 320 -3.05 2.83 -6.71
C GLN A 320 -3.35 3.71 -5.50
N LEU A 321 -4.51 4.38 -5.48
CA LEU A 321 -4.79 5.40 -4.46
C LEU A 321 -4.89 4.83 -3.05
N CYS A 322 -5.55 3.68 -2.88
CA CYS A 322 -5.67 3.04 -1.57
C CYS A 322 -4.30 2.58 -1.06
N GLY A 323 -3.48 1.97 -1.93
CA GLY A 323 -2.12 1.54 -1.59
C GLY A 323 -1.18 2.71 -1.28
N HIS A 324 -1.19 3.75 -2.13
CA HIS A 324 -0.41 4.97 -1.96
C HIS A 324 -0.76 5.68 -0.65
N GLY A 325 -2.06 5.79 -0.34
CA GLY A 325 -2.54 6.31 0.95
C GLY A 325 -2.02 5.48 2.12
N THR A 326 -2.09 4.15 2.06
CA THR A 326 -1.52 3.27 3.10
C THR A 326 -0.01 3.45 3.26
N HIS A 327 0.75 3.61 2.17
CA HIS A 327 2.20 3.86 2.21
C HIS A 327 2.51 5.15 3.00
N HIS A 328 1.88 6.26 2.65
CA HIS A 328 2.13 7.54 3.31
C HIS A 328 1.58 7.59 4.73
N ARG A 329 0.44 6.93 5.01
CA ARG A 329 -0.07 6.78 6.37
C ARG A 329 0.91 6.04 7.29
N ALA A 330 1.70 5.09 6.77
CA ALA A 330 2.73 4.42 7.57
C ALA A 330 3.81 5.38 8.08
N GLN A 331 4.19 6.36 7.26
CA GLN A 331 5.12 7.42 7.63
C GLN A 331 4.45 8.41 8.59
N LEU A 332 3.23 8.84 8.26
CA LEU A 332 2.45 9.82 9.02
C LEU A 332 2.15 9.36 10.44
N VAL A 333 1.79 8.09 10.65
CA VAL A 333 1.58 7.51 11.99
C VAL A 333 2.83 7.66 12.86
N ASN A 334 4.02 7.51 12.29
CA ASN A 334 5.27 7.70 13.02
C ASN A 334 5.49 9.16 13.39
N MET A 335 5.28 10.08 12.45
CA MET A 335 5.40 11.53 12.68
C MET A 335 4.42 12.01 13.76
N LEU A 336 3.16 11.56 13.70
CA LEU A 336 2.12 11.89 14.67
C LEU A 336 2.51 11.43 16.09
N ARG A 337 3.02 10.20 16.24
CA ARG A 337 3.50 9.70 17.55
C ARG A 337 4.66 10.53 18.08
N ARG A 338 5.64 10.87 17.23
CA ARG A 338 6.78 11.72 17.61
C ARG A 338 6.38 13.16 17.95
N SER A 339 5.19 13.58 17.52
CA SER A 339 4.58 14.87 17.87
C SER A 339 3.71 14.80 19.13
N GLY A 340 3.66 13.66 19.82
CA GLY A 340 2.88 13.46 21.04
C GLY A 340 1.42 13.03 20.82
N ALA A 341 1.01 12.73 19.59
CA ALA A 341 -0.34 12.27 19.31
C ALA A 341 -0.54 10.80 19.76
N ALA A 342 -1.68 10.53 20.42
CA ALA A 342 -2.10 9.18 20.79
C ALA A 342 -2.71 8.46 19.58
N VAL A 343 -1.84 7.89 18.73
CA VAL A 343 -2.27 7.23 17.48
C VAL A 343 -2.85 5.83 17.76
N ARG A 344 -4.14 5.65 17.45
CA ARG A 344 -4.81 4.33 17.46
C ARG A 344 -4.40 3.47 16.26
N ASN A 345 -4.70 2.17 16.31
CA ASN A 345 -4.47 1.29 15.16
C ASN A 345 -5.39 1.70 14.00
N ILE A 346 -4.80 1.82 12.79
CA ILE A 346 -5.49 2.19 11.55
C ILE A 346 -5.40 1.09 10.51
N ASP A 347 -5.07 -0.13 10.92
CA ASP A 347 -5.06 -1.29 10.06
C ASP A 347 -6.49 -1.66 9.62
N TYR A 348 -6.62 -2.22 8.42
CA TYR A 348 -7.89 -2.65 7.82
C TYR A 348 -8.76 -3.49 8.77
N LEU A 349 -8.18 -4.34 9.62
CA LEU A 349 -8.98 -5.13 10.57
C LEU A 349 -9.72 -4.29 11.61
N TYR A 350 -9.19 -3.12 11.97
CA TYR A 350 -9.83 -2.22 12.93
C TYR A 350 -10.93 -1.38 12.27
N PHE A 351 -10.91 -1.27 10.95
CA PHE A 351 -12.02 -0.71 10.19
C PHE A 351 -13.22 -1.67 10.13
N LEU A 352 -12.98 -2.98 10.15
CA LEU A 352 -14.04 -4.00 10.16
C LEU A 352 -14.69 -4.21 11.53
N ALA A 353 -14.11 -3.66 12.60
CA ALA A 353 -14.42 -3.98 14.00
C ALA A 353 -15.54 -3.12 14.61
#